data_AF-G8B1T2-F1
#
_entry.id   AF-G8B1T2-F1
#
_cell.length_a   1.000
_cell.length_b   1.000
_cell.length_c   1.000
_cell.angle_alpha   90.00
_cell.angle_beta   90.00
_cell.angle_gamma   90.00
#
_symmetry.space_group_name_H-M   'P 1'
#
loop_
_entity.id
_entity.type
_entity.pdbx_description
1 polymer ?
#
loop_
_entity_poly.entity_id
_entity_poly.type
_entity_poly.pdbx_seq_one_letter_code
_entity_poly.pdbx_strand_id
1 'polypeptide(L)'
;MKIVVLCLVVLSAVACVSAGYREYQNACLDENGLTKEEFYAMKRNQDPRSGCVTACIMKKNGSMKHGIIDARGIKRRMRTLLAPFISKDKLYEKIDYCVDEAENHVGVCEKAYVLQKCLRTPRANNVQGERQKMID
;
A
#
# COMPACT_ATOMS: atom_id res chain seq x y z
N MET A 1 -33.10 15.49 -3.21
CA MET A 1 -32.97 14.50 -2.12
C MET A 1 -31.97 13.37 -2.41
N LYS A 2 -32.05 12.65 -3.55
CA LYS A 2 -31.13 11.52 -3.84
C LYS A 2 -29.63 11.90 -3.81
N ILE A 3 -29.26 13.09 -4.29
CA ILE A 3 -27.87 13.58 -4.30
C ILE A 3 -27.34 13.87 -2.87
N VAL A 4 -28.16 14.44 -1.99
CA VAL A 4 -27.76 14.76 -0.60
C VAL A 4 -27.54 13.49 0.21
N VAL A 5 -28.40 12.47 0.01
CA VAL A 5 -28.25 11.15 0.62
C VAL A 5 -26.97 10.45 0.12
N LEU A 6 -26.67 10.55 -1.18
CA LEU A 6 -25.44 10.01 -1.76
C LEU A 6 -24.17 10.66 -1.16
N CYS A 7 -24.17 11.99 -0.99
CA CYS A 7 -23.05 12.70 -0.37
C CYS A 7 -22.82 12.28 1.10
N LEU A 8 -23.88 12.14 1.90
CA LEU A 8 -23.76 11.72 3.31
C LEU A 8 -23.27 10.27 3.47
N VAL A 9 -23.71 9.36 2.59
CA VAL A 9 -23.25 7.96 2.59
C VAL A 9 -21.78 7.85 2.19
N VAL A 10 -21.32 8.64 1.21
CA VAL A 10 -19.90 8.65 0.82
C VAL A 10 -19.03 9.23 1.94
N LEU A 11 -19.46 10.33 2.58
CA LEU A 11 -18.71 10.97 3.67
C LEU A 11 -18.55 10.03 4.89
N SER A 12 -19.62 9.33 5.29
CA SER A 12 -19.58 8.38 6.40
C SER A 12 -18.67 7.18 6.12
N ALA A 13 -18.71 6.63 4.90
CA ALA A 13 -17.83 5.53 4.50
C ALA A 13 -16.34 5.92 4.52
N VAL A 14 -15.99 7.13 4.09
CA VAL A 14 -14.60 7.63 4.12
C VAL A 14 -14.11 7.84 5.55
N ALA A 15 -14.97 8.35 6.45
CA ALA A 15 -14.63 8.53 7.86
C ALA A 15 -14.32 7.18 8.55
N CYS A 16 -15.12 6.14 8.32
CA CYS A 16 -14.87 4.80 8.86
C CYS A 16 -13.56 4.18 8.35
N VAL A 17 -13.25 4.32 7.06
CA VAL A 17 -12.01 3.77 6.46
C VAL A 17 -10.76 4.46 7.02
N SER A 18 -10.81 5.78 7.22
CA SER A 18 -9.68 6.54 7.77
C SER A 18 -9.46 6.29 9.27
N ALA A 19 -10.52 6.07 10.05
CA ALA A 19 -10.43 5.66 11.45
C ALA A 19 -9.76 4.29 11.61
N GLY A 20 -10.18 3.28 10.83
CA GLY A 20 -9.61 1.94 10.91
C GLY A 20 -8.13 1.88 10.51
N TYR A 21 -7.72 2.64 9.49
CA TYR A 21 -6.29 2.71 9.12
C TYR A 21 -5.43 3.31 10.24
N ARG A 22 -5.93 4.35 10.92
CA ARG A 22 -5.22 5.00 12.02
C ARG A 22 -5.07 4.07 13.22
N GLU A 23 -6.10 3.29 13.52
CA GLU A 23 -6.06 2.26 14.57
C GLU A 23 -4.98 1.21 14.28
N TYR A 24 -4.97 0.61 13.08
CA TYR A 24 -3.95 -0.36 12.70
C TYR A 24 -2.54 0.23 12.71
N GLN A 25 -2.39 1.48 12.26
CA GLN A 25 -1.11 2.17 12.28
C GLN A 25 -0.61 2.35 13.71
N ASN A 26 -1.44 2.86 14.61
CA ASN A 26 -1.05 3.08 16.00
C ASN A 26 -0.62 1.77 16.67
N ALA A 27 -1.43 0.70 16.54
CA ALA A 27 -1.09 -0.60 17.10
C ALA A 27 0.26 -1.13 16.59
N CYS A 28 0.52 -0.99 15.28
CA CYS A 28 1.79 -1.43 14.71
C CYS A 28 2.98 -0.56 15.11
N LEU A 29 2.78 0.73 15.37
CA LEU A 29 3.82 1.62 15.88
C LEU A 29 4.19 1.24 17.32
N ASP A 30 3.17 1.02 18.17
CA ASP A 30 3.35 0.59 19.55
C ASP A 30 4.07 -0.76 19.63
N GLU A 31 3.66 -1.74 18.82
CA GLU A 31 4.31 -3.07 18.73
C GLU A 31 5.79 -3.00 18.29
N ASN A 32 6.18 -1.94 17.58
CA ASN A 32 7.56 -1.74 17.11
C ASN A 32 8.33 -0.72 17.95
N GLY A 33 7.73 -0.15 19.01
CA GLY A 33 8.35 0.87 19.84
C GLY A 33 8.67 2.16 19.09
N LEU A 34 7.83 2.54 18.13
CA LEU A 34 8.04 3.68 17.23
C LEU A 34 7.00 4.77 17.45
N THR A 35 7.42 6.01 17.32
CA THR A 35 6.52 7.15 17.15
C THR A 35 6.05 7.28 15.70
N LYS A 36 5.00 8.07 15.51
CA LYS A 36 4.46 8.36 14.18
C LYS A 36 5.46 9.17 13.35
N GLU A 37 6.16 10.09 14.00
CA GLU A 37 7.19 10.97 13.43
C GLU A 37 8.37 10.16 12.92
N GLU A 38 8.89 9.22 13.72
CA GLU A 38 9.97 8.30 13.32
C GLU A 38 9.55 7.46 12.11
N PHE A 39 8.34 6.92 12.12
CA PHE A 39 7.83 6.14 11.00
C PHE A 39 7.72 6.96 9.72
N TYR A 40 7.24 8.20 9.80
CA TYR A 40 7.20 9.07 8.62
C TYR A 40 8.58 9.50 8.16
N ALA A 41 9.52 9.73 9.07
CA ALA A 41 10.91 9.99 8.73
C ALA A 41 11.52 8.79 7.99
N MET A 42 11.33 7.57 8.49
CA MET A 42 11.74 6.33 7.82
C MET A 42 11.13 6.21 6.42
N LYS A 43 9.81 6.44 6.29
CA LYS A 43 9.16 6.44 4.98
C LYS A 43 9.73 7.48 4.02
N ARG A 44 10.05 8.68 4.50
CA ARG A 44 10.58 9.78 3.67
C ARG A 44 11.99 9.45 3.19
N ASN A 45 12.79 8.87 4.08
CA ASN A 45 14.18 8.50 3.82
C ASN A 45 14.32 7.14 3.12
N GLN A 46 13.19 6.51 2.75
CA GLN A 46 13.14 5.17 2.16
C GLN A 46 13.89 4.12 3.01
N ASP A 47 13.81 4.23 4.33
CA ASP A 47 14.43 3.28 5.26
C ASP A 47 13.74 1.90 5.16
N PRO A 48 14.47 0.81 4.85
CA PRO A 48 13.92 -0.56 4.77
C PRO A 48 13.19 -1.02 6.03
N ARG A 49 13.53 -0.48 7.21
CA ARG A 49 12.86 -0.79 8.49
C ARG A 49 11.38 -0.41 8.49
N SER A 50 10.99 0.58 7.68
CA SER A 50 9.57 0.93 7.49
C SER A 50 8.74 -0.21 6.88
N GLY A 51 9.40 -1.20 6.25
CA GLY A 51 8.79 -2.40 5.71
C GLY A 51 8.06 -3.23 6.77
N CYS A 52 8.65 -3.44 7.96
CA CYS A 52 8.03 -4.26 8.99
C CYS A 52 6.75 -3.64 9.56
N VAL A 53 6.77 -2.33 9.83
CA VAL A 53 5.57 -1.60 10.26
C VAL A 53 4.50 -1.65 9.15
N THR A 54 4.91 -1.50 7.89
CA THR A 54 3.98 -1.61 6.75
C THR A 54 3.38 -3.02 6.64
N ALA A 55 4.18 -4.07 6.80
CA ALA A 55 3.71 -5.45 6.83
C ALA A 55 2.73 -5.70 7.98
N CYS A 56 3.00 -5.15 9.16
CA CYS A 56 2.08 -5.23 10.30
C CYS A 56 0.71 -4.60 9.95
N ILE A 57 0.70 -3.40 9.38
CA ILE A 57 -0.55 -2.72 8.98
C ILE A 57 -1.30 -3.55 7.93
N MET A 58 -0.58 -4.12 6.95
CA MET A 58 -1.17 -4.97 5.92
C MET A 58 -1.76 -6.26 6.50
N LYS A 59 -1.13 -6.86 7.52
CA LYS A 59 -1.68 -8.03 8.21
C LYS A 59 -2.95 -7.68 8.97
N LYS A 60 -2.94 -6.62 9.78
CA LYS A 60 -4.11 -6.20 10.58
C LYS A 60 -5.30 -5.78 9.71
N ASN A 61 -5.04 -5.10 8.60
CA ASN A 61 -6.10 -4.74 7.66
C ASN A 61 -6.45 -5.88 6.68
N GLY A 62 -5.77 -7.03 6.74
CA GLY A 62 -6.03 -8.20 5.89
C GLY A 62 -5.57 -8.06 4.43
N SER A 63 -4.76 -7.05 4.08
CA SER A 63 -4.09 -6.97 2.76
C SER A 63 -2.85 -7.86 2.66
N MET A 64 -2.47 -8.55 3.74
CA MET A 64 -1.43 -9.57 3.73
C MET A 64 -1.83 -10.71 4.69
N LYS A 65 -1.75 -11.96 4.23
CA LYS A 65 -2.02 -13.15 5.06
C LYS A 65 -0.99 -14.23 4.73
N HIS A 66 -0.43 -14.86 5.76
CA HIS A 66 0.62 -15.89 5.61
C HIS A 66 1.78 -15.45 4.70
N GLY A 67 2.14 -14.16 4.73
CA GLY A 67 3.21 -13.60 3.90
C GLY A 67 2.86 -13.39 2.42
N ILE A 68 1.60 -13.59 2.03
CA ILE A 68 1.08 -13.36 0.69
C ILE A 68 0.29 -12.05 0.67
N ILE A 69 0.53 -11.21 -0.32
CA ILE A 69 -0.15 -9.92 -0.51
C ILE A 69 -1.50 -10.12 -1.22
N ASP A 70 -2.57 -9.57 -0.64
CA ASP A 70 -3.89 -9.54 -1.28
C ASP A 70 -4.03 -8.29 -2.17
N ALA A 71 -3.62 -8.43 -3.43
CA ALA A 71 -3.74 -7.37 -4.44
C ALA A 71 -5.18 -6.84 -4.57
N ARG A 72 -6.19 -7.70 -4.46
CA ARG A 72 -7.61 -7.29 -4.56
C ARG A 72 -8.00 -6.41 -3.38
N GLY A 73 -7.58 -6.78 -2.17
CA GLY A 73 -7.75 -5.99 -0.96
C GLY A 73 -7.13 -4.59 -1.08
N ILE A 74 -5.91 -4.51 -1.63
CA ILE A 74 -5.21 -3.23 -1.87
C ILE A 74 -5.96 -2.40 -2.91
N LYS A 75 -6.32 -2.97 -4.07
CA LYS A 75 -7.07 -2.29 -5.14
C LYS A 75 -8.37 -1.68 -4.63
N ARG A 76 -9.13 -2.43 -3.83
CA ARG A 76 -10.38 -1.94 -3.25
C ARG A 76 -10.15 -0.71 -2.36
N ARG A 77 -9.15 -0.77 -1.46
CA ARG A 77 -8.82 0.33 -0.55
C ARG A 77 -8.28 1.56 -1.27
N MET A 78 -7.32 1.36 -2.17
CA MET A 78 -6.73 2.46 -2.93
C MET A 78 -7.71 3.08 -3.90
N ARG A 79 -8.66 2.32 -4.46
CA ARG A 79 -9.74 2.88 -5.28
C ARG A 79 -10.58 3.86 -4.49
N THR A 80 -10.98 3.54 -3.26
CA THR A 80 -11.75 4.46 -2.41
C THR A 80 -10.97 5.75 -2.11
N LEU A 81 -9.66 5.65 -1.87
CA LEU A 81 -8.82 6.80 -1.49
C LEU A 81 -8.39 7.66 -2.69
N LEU A 82 -8.14 7.05 -3.85
CA LEU A 82 -7.52 7.71 -5.00
C LEU A 82 -8.48 7.87 -6.19
N ALA A 83 -9.73 7.40 -6.10
CA ALA A 83 -10.73 7.52 -7.16
C ALA A 83 -10.84 8.92 -7.80
N PRO A 84 -10.69 10.04 -7.07
CA PRO A 84 -10.77 11.37 -7.67
C PRO A 84 -9.52 11.77 -8.49
N PHE A 85 -8.37 11.12 -8.26
CA PHE A 85 -7.07 11.60 -8.71
C PHE A 85 -6.43 10.74 -9.81
N ILE A 86 -6.86 9.48 -9.96
CA ILE A 86 -6.25 8.54 -10.90
C ILE A 86 -7.32 7.66 -11.56
N SER A 87 -7.10 7.33 -12.84
CA SER A 87 -7.94 6.36 -13.54
C SER A 87 -7.84 4.99 -12.86
N LYS A 88 -8.95 4.25 -12.85
CA LYS A 88 -9.03 2.93 -12.22
C LYS A 88 -7.98 1.98 -12.80
N ASP A 89 -7.86 1.98 -14.13
CA ASP A 89 -7.00 1.02 -14.83
C ASP A 89 -5.53 1.30 -14.56
N LYS A 90 -5.09 2.56 -14.63
CA LYS A 90 -3.70 2.94 -14.27
C LYS A 90 -3.36 2.60 -12.83
N LEU A 91 -4.31 2.81 -11.91
CA LEU A 91 -4.14 2.44 -10.51
C LEU A 91 -3.99 0.92 -10.35
N TYR A 92 -4.85 0.14 -11.00
CA TYR A 92 -4.86 -1.31 -10.85
C TYR A 92 -3.62 -1.95 -11.47
N GLU A 93 -3.23 -1.49 -12.65
CA GLU A 93 -2.04 -1.95 -13.35
C GLU A 93 -0.76 -1.65 -12.54
N LYS A 94 -0.67 -0.46 -11.93
CA LYS A 94 0.43 -0.11 -11.03
C LYS A 94 0.45 -1.01 -9.79
N ILE A 95 -0.72 -1.30 -9.21
CA ILE A 95 -0.80 -2.19 -8.04
C ILE A 95 -0.36 -3.60 -8.42
N ASP A 96 -0.85 -4.15 -9.54
CA ASP A 96 -0.46 -5.49 -9.98
C ASP A 96 1.04 -5.61 -10.18
N TYR A 97 1.62 -4.68 -10.95
CA TYR A 97 3.07 -4.61 -11.14
C TYR A 97 3.83 -4.57 -9.80
N CYS A 98 3.42 -3.71 -8.87
CA CYS A 98 4.13 -3.57 -7.60
C CYS A 98 3.94 -4.77 -6.65
N VAL A 99 2.83 -5.49 -6.77
CA VAL A 99 2.61 -6.74 -6.03
C VAL A 99 3.50 -7.82 -6.60
N ASP A 100 3.54 -7.99 -7.92
CA ASP A 100 4.40 -8.98 -8.58
C ASP A 100 5.88 -8.74 -8.24
N GLU A 101 6.33 -7.49 -8.29
CA GLU A 101 7.69 -7.13 -7.88
C GLU A 101 7.97 -7.49 -6.41
N ALA A 102 7.02 -7.22 -5.51
CA ALA A 102 7.17 -7.51 -4.09
C ALA A 102 7.16 -9.02 -3.79
N GLU A 103 6.36 -9.81 -4.50
CA GLU A 103 6.25 -11.26 -4.29
C GLU A 103 7.53 -12.03 -4.67
N ASN A 104 8.47 -11.41 -5.40
CA ASN A 104 9.79 -11.97 -5.67
C ASN A 104 10.72 -12.01 -4.44
N HIS A 105 10.33 -11.37 -3.33
CA HIS A 105 11.12 -11.32 -2.10
C HIS A 105 10.60 -12.32 -1.07
N VAL A 106 11.47 -12.88 -0.22
CA VAL A 106 11.05 -13.90 0.77
C VAL A 106 10.50 -13.25 2.05
N GLY A 107 11.16 -12.21 2.56
CA GLY A 107 10.86 -11.63 3.85
C GLY A 107 9.59 -10.76 3.84
N VAL A 108 8.65 -11.00 4.76
CA VAL A 108 7.39 -10.23 4.83
C VAL A 108 7.59 -8.71 4.97
N CYS A 109 8.62 -8.28 5.71
CA CYS A 109 8.96 -6.86 5.84
C CYS A 109 9.52 -6.31 4.53
N GLU A 110 10.36 -7.09 3.85
CA GLU A 110 10.97 -6.72 2.57
C GLU A 110 9.92 -6.62 1.47
N LYS A 111 9.03 -7.60 1.34
CA LYS A 111 7.87 -7.55 0.44
C LYS A 111 7.07 -6.25 0.64
N ALA A 112 6.75 -5.92 1.89
CA ALA A 112 5.98 -4.72 2.22
C ALA A 112 6.75 -3.42 1.91
N TYR A 113 8.06 -3.40 2.12
CA TYR A 113 8.92 -2.27 1.75
C TYR A 113 8.96 -2.07 0.23
N VAL A 114 9.22 -3.14 -0.53
CA VAL A 114 9.28 -3.13 -2.01
C VAL A 114 7.97 -2.65 -2.59
N LEU A 115 6.85 -3.21 -2.12
CA LEU A 115 5.50 -2.78 -2.52
C LEU A 115 5.29 -1.29 -2.23
N GLN A 116 5.60 -0.83 -1.01
CA GLN A 116 5.42 0.58 -0.63
C GLN A 116 6.27 1.52 -1.49
N LYS A 117 7.54 1.16 -1.71
CA LYS A 117 8.45 1.94 -2.54
C LYS A 117 7.93 2.01 -3.98
N CYS A 118 7.58 0.86 -4.54
CA CYS A 118 7.06 0.77 -5.91
C CYS A 118 5.79 1.63 -6.10
N LEU A 119 4.84 1.60 -5.16
CA LEU A 119 3.60 2.39 -5.25
C LEU A 119 3.84 3.91 -5.15
N ARG A 120 4.91 4.35 -4.49
CA ARG A 120 5.23 5.79 -4.31
C ARG A 120 6.07 6.35 -5.46
N THR A 121 6.84 5.51 -6.13
CA THR A 121 7.62 5.93 -7.29
C THR A 121 6.71 5.98 -8.52
N PRO A 122 6.71 7.08 -9.29
CA PRO A 122 6.12 7.09 -10.63
C PRO A 122 6.67 5.90 -11.41
N ARG A 123 5.86 5.26 -12.27
CA ARG A 123 6.47 4.33 -13.23
C ARG A 123 7.50 5.14 -14.02
N ALA A 124 8.77 4.77 -13.95
CA ALA A 124 9.65 5.03 -15.06
C ALA A 124 9.01 4.29 -16.24
N ASN A 125 8.55 5.01 -17.26
CA ASN A 125 8.28 4.39 -18.55
C ASN A 125 9.63 3.85 -19.02
N ASN A 126 9.99 2.60 -18.67
CA ASN A 126 11.11 1.78 -19.18
C ASN A 126 11.39 0.60 -18.22
N VAL A 127 10.52 -0.42 -18.20
CA VAL A 127 10.89 -1.77 -17.72
C VAL A 127 10.32 -2.79 -18.71
N GLN A 128 10.78 -2.69 -19.95
CA GLN A 128 10.68 -3.77 -20.94
C GLN A 128 12.06 -4.12 -21.53
N GLY A 129 13.14 -3.55 -20.97
CA GLY A 129 14.50 -3.65 -21.53
C GLY A 129 15.57 -4.32 -20.67
N GLU A 130 15.31 -4.64 -19.39
CA GLU A 130 16.39 -5.12 -18.49
C GLU A 130 16.32 -6.62 -18.14
N ARG A 131 15.27 -7.34 -18.57
CA ARG A 131 15.19 -8.81 -18.39
C ARG A 131 15.87 -9.61 -19.51
N GLN A 132 16.52 -8.96 -20.49
CA GLN A 132 17.25 -9.61 -21.59
C GLN A 132 18.78 -9.61 -21.42
N LYS A 133 19.33 -9.22 -20.24
CA LYS A 133 20.79 -9.19 -20.01
C LYS A 133 21.30 -10.19 -18.95
N MET A 134 20.63 -11.33 -18.79
CA MET A 134 21.18 -12.45 -18.02
C MET A 134 20.95 -13.84 -18.66
N ILE A 135 20.59 -13.88 -19.94
CA ILE A 135 20.68 -15.09 -20.76
C ILE A 135 21.14 -14.60 -22.14
N ASP A 136 22.46 -14.46 -22.27
CA ASP A 136 23.27 -14.62 -23.49
C ASP A 136 24.75 -14.36 -23.13
#